data_AF-A0A0N4SWE8-F1
#
_entry.id   AF-A0A0N4SWE8-F1
#
_cell.length_a   1.000
_cell.length_b   1.000
_cell.length_c   1.000
_cell.angle_alpha   90.00
_cell.angle_beta   90.00
_cell.angle_gamma   90.00
#
_symmetry.space_group_name_H-M   'P 1'
#
loop_
_entity.id
_entity.type
_entity.pdbx_description
1 polymer ?
#
loop_
_entity_poly.entity_id
_entity_poly.type
_entity_poly.pdbx_seq_one_letter_code
_entity_poly.pdbx_strand_id
1 'polypeptide(L)'
;MASSDCEGHAGQEGETFLYFAYGSNLLTERIHLRNPSAVFCCVARLQDFKLDFGNFQGKMSERWHGGVKSGVYVVIEIKVSTREGKEITCRSYLMTNYESAPPSPQYKKVICMGAKENGLPQEY
;
A
#
# COMPACT_ATOMS: atom_id res chain seq x y z
N MET A 1 -12.91 7.86 -21.52
CA MET A 1 -11.66 8.64 -21.53
C MET A 1 -11.31 8.90 -20.08
N ALA A 2 -10.05 8.70 -19.67
CA ALA A 2 -9.64 9.04 -18.31
C ALA A 2 -9.39 10.56 -18.25
N SER A 3 -9.90 11.22 -17.21
CA SER A 3 -9.57 12.63 -16.97
C SER A 3 -8.10 12.75 -16.59
N SER A 4 -7.43 13.75 -17.15
CA SER A 4 -6.11 14.18 -16.72
C SER A 4 -6.19 14.85 -15.33
N ASP A 5 -5.04 15.37 -14.87
CA ASP A 5 -4.95 16.44 -13.89
C ASP A 5 -5.06 16.00 -12.43
N CYS A 6 -4.11 15.14 -12.03
CA CYS A 6 -3.68 15.00 -10.64
C CYS A 6 -2.94 16.28 -10.17
N GLU A 7 -3.62 17.42 -10.17
CA GLU A 7 -3.04 18.72 -9.79
C GLU A 7 -2.49 18.73 -8.37
N GLY A 8 -1.50 19.59 -8.13
CA GLY A 8 -0.93 19.83 -6.81
C GLY A 8 -1.82 20.73 -5.94
N HIS A 9 -3.13 20.46 -5.88
CA HIS A 9 -4.05 21.22 -5.04
C HIS A 9 -3.76 20.92 -3.57
N ALA A 10 -2.98 21.82 -2.95
CA ALA A 10 -2.97 22.03 -1.51
C ALA A 10 -4.33 22.60 -1.10
N GLY A 11 -5.33 21.71 -1.03
CA GLY A 11 -6.66 22.02 -0.51
C GLY A 11 -6.58 22.49 0.94
N GLN A 12 -7.64 23.17 1.38
CA GLN A 12 -7.77 23.68 2.74
C GLN A 12 -7.66 22.55 3.79
N GLU A 13 -7.21 22.87 5.00
CA GLU A 13 -6.83 21.88 6.01
C GLU A 13 -8.03 21.04 6.49
N GLY A 14 -7.97 19.73 6.24
CA GLY A 14 -9.04 18.76 6.50
C GLY A 14 -9.90 18.50 5.25
N GLU A 15 -10.24 17.27 4.87
CA GLU A 15 -10.37 16.05 5.71
C GLU A 15 -9.62 14.82 5.13
N THR A 16 -8.85 14.96 4.05
CA THR A 16 -8.22 13.82 3.34
C THR A 16 -6.71 13.70 3.58
N PHE A 17 -6.17 12.50 3.37
CA PHE A 17 -4.72 12.24 3.36
C PHE A 17 -4.38 11.17 2.32
N LEU A 18 -3.17 11.22 1.77
CA LEU A 18 -2.71 10.26 0.77
C LEU A 18 -2.11 9.02 1.44
N TYR A 19 -2.54 7.84 0.99
CA TYR A 19 -2.10 6.54 1.52
C TYR A 19 -1.39 5.74 0.43
N PHE A 20 -0.13 5.38 0.66
CA PHE A 20 0.65 4.54 -0.24
C PHE A 20 0.52 3.06 0.14
N ALA A 21 -0.14 2.29 -0.73
CA ALA A 21 -0.32 0.85 -0.59
C ALA A 21 0.71 0.07 -1.44
N TYR A 22 1.31 -0.96 -0.85
CA TYR A 22 2.24 -1.89 -1.52
C TYR A 22 1.95 -3.37 -1.19
N GLY A 23 0.82 -3.65 -0.52
CA GLY A 23 0.39 -4.98 -0.09
C GLY A 23 -1.05 -5.26 -0.52
N SER A 24 -1.79 -6.08 0.23
CA SER A 24 -3.17 -6.45 -0.15
C SER A 24 -4.16 -5.29 -0.37
N ASN A 25 -3.85 -4.09 0.12
CA ASN A 25 -4.64 -2.87 -0.14
C ASN A 25 -4.43 -2.29 -1.56
N LEU A 26 -3.57 -2.89 -2.39
CA LEU A 26 -3.47 -2.61 -3.83
C LEU A 26 -4.71 -3.05 -4.62
N LEU A 27 -5.60 -3.85 -4.02
CA LEU A 27 -6.83 -4.33 -4.64
C LEU A 27 -8.03 -3.56 -4.09
N THR A 28 -8.85 -2.96 -4.97
CA THR A 28 -9.91 -2.02 -4.62
C THR A 28 -10.97 -2.65 -3.72
N GLU A 29 -11.49 -3.82 -4.09
CA GLU A 29 -12.41 -4.58 -3.23
C GLU A 29 -11.83 -4.85 -1.83
N ARG A 30 -10.52 -5.11 -1.75
CA ARG A 30 -9.86 -5.50 -0.50
C ARG A 30 -9.69 -4.32 0.45
N ILE A 31 -9.39 -3.12 -0.05
CA ILE A 31 -9.30 -1.90 0.79
C ILE A 31 -10.70 -1.40 1.19
N HIS A 32 -11.69 -1.49 0.30
CA HIS A 32 -13.09 -1.08 0.55
C HIS A 32 -13.78 -1.87 1.66
N LEU A 33 -13.42 -3.14 1.88
CA LEU A 33 -13.89 -3.96 3.02
C LEU A 33 -13.69 -3.32 4.42
N ARG A 34 -12.88 -2.26 4.55
CA ARG A 34 -12.77 -1.45 5.78
C ARG A 34 -12.72 0.06 5.54
N ASN A 35 -12.45 0.52 4.31
CA ASN A 35 -12.29 1.92 3.96
C ASN A 35 -13.11 2.20 2.68
N PRO A 36 -14.45 2.16 2.71
CA PRO A 36 -15.29 2.23 1.52
C PRO A 36 -15.23 3.59 0.80
N SER A 37 -14.73 4.64 1.47
CA SER A 37 -14.46 5.96 0.90
C SER A 37 -13.06 6.10 0.28
N ALA A 38 -12.24 5.06 0.25
CA ALA A 38 -10.91 5.12 -0.36
C ALA A 38 -11.01 5.21 -1.89
N VAL A 39 -10.49 6.29 -2.47
CA VAL A 39 -10.47 6.51 -3.93
C VAL A 39 -9.05 6.25 -4.45
N PHE A 40 -8.93 5.60 -5.62
CA PHE A 40 -7.65 5.46 -6.31
C PHE A 40 -7.14 6.84 -6.76
N CYS A 41 -5.88 7.15 -6.46
CA CYS A 41 -5.23 8.41 -6.84
C CYS A 41 -4.34 8.22 -8.07
N CYS A 42 -3.18 7.58 -7.91
CA CYS A 42 -2.23 7.35 -8.99
C CYS A 42 -1.30 6.16 -8.69
N VAL A 43 -0.56 5.70 -9.70
CA VAL A 43 0.58 4.79 -9.51
C VAL A 43 1.84 5.61 -9.24
N ALA A 44 2.49 5.36 -8.10
CA ALA A 44 3.74 5.98 -7.72
C ALA A 44 4.77 4.93 -7.27
N ARG A 45 6.05 5.31 -7.28
CA ARG A 45 7.20 4.50 -6.89
C ARG A 45 7.90 5.11 -5.69
N LEU A 46 8.01 4.32 -4.62
CA LEU A 46 8.95 4.55 -3.52
C LEU A 46 10.33 4.07 -3.99
N GLN A 47 11.33 4.95 -3.96
CA GLN A 47 12.70 4.63 -4.36
C GLN A 47 13.55 4.21 -3.13
N ASP A 48 14.55 3.36 -3.36
CA ASP A 48 15.54 2.86 -2.38
C ASP A 48 14.96 2.01 -1.22
N PHE A 49 13.72 1.54 -1.36
CA PHE A 49 13.10 0.51 -0.51
C PHE A 49 12.91 -0.81 -1.28
N LYS A 50 12.93 -1.92 -0.55
CA LYS A 50 12.64 -3.27 -1.05
C LYS A 50 11.39 -3.84 -0.37
N LEU A 51 10.52 -4.50 -1.16
CA LEU A 51 9.44 -5.32 -0.62
C LEU A 51 9.98 -6.63 -0.05
N ASP A 52 9.60 -6.96 1.18
CA ASP A 52 9.78 -8.30 1.76
C ASP A 52 8.48 -8.76 2.44
N PHE A 53 8.40 -10.06 2.70
CA PHE A 53 7.29 -10.71 3.40
C PHE A 53 7.81 -11.33 4.69
N GLY A 54 7.02 -11.26 5.78
CA GLY A 54 7.50 -11.75 7.06
C GLY A 54 6.43 -11.90 8.14
N ASN A 55 6.83 -12.61 9.18
CA ASN A 55 6.03 -12.92 10.36
C ASN A 55 6.48 -12.03 11.53
N PHE A 56 5.54 -11.35 12.19
CA PHE A 56 5.85 -10.47 13.31
C PHE A 56 6.20 -11.29 14.55
N GLN A 57 7.41 -11.15 15.09
CA GLN A 57 7.92 -12.00 16.19
C GLN A 57 7.74 -13.50 15.91
N GLY A 58 8.03 -13.95 14.69
CA GLY A 58 7.84 -15.34 14.24
C GLY A 58 6.38 -15.79 14.07
N LYS A 59 5.39 -14.92 14.34
CA LYS A 59 3.96 -15.25 14.28
C LYS A 59 3.35 -14.82 12.93
N MET A 60 2.65 -15.76 12.30
CA MET A 60 1.80 -15.54 11.11
C MET A 60 0.63 -14.56 11.46
N SER A 61 -0.01 -13.82 10.52
CA SER A 61 -0.92 -12.67 10.81
C SER A 61 -2.45 -12.84 10.52
N GLU A 62 -3.35 -12.25 11.34
CA GLU A 62 -4.61 -12.90 11.83
C GLU A 62 -5.65 -13.23 10.78
N ARG A 63 -5.80 -12.28 9.87
CA ARG A 63 -6.71 -12.29 8.73
C ARG A 63 -6.31 -13.29 7.64
N TRP A 64 -5.13 -13.87 7.83
CA TRP A 64 -4.47 -14.91 7.06
C TRP A 64 -3.84 -15.93 8.07
N HIS A 65 -4.36 -15.96 9.33
CA HIS A 65 -3.91 -16.59 10.60
C HIS A 65 -2.54 -16.10 11.14
N GLY A 66 -2.28 -15.57 12.36
CA GLY A 66 -2.98 -15.45 13.66
C GLY A 66 -2.63 -14.18 14.53
N GLY A 67 -2.44 -13.00 13.91
CA GLY A 67 -2.36 -11.64 14.50
C GLY A 67 -1.94 -10.45 13.60
N VAL A 68 -2.82 -9.57 13.07
CA VAL A 68 -2.43 -8.16 12.78
C VAL A 68 -2.89 -7.34 13.99
N LYS A 69 -2.11 -7.45 15.06
CA LYS A 69 -2.36 -6.80 16.34
C LYS A 69 -1.75 -5.40 16.34
N SER A 70 -2.19 -4.57 17.28
CA SER A 70 -1.53 -3.29 17.55
C SER A 70 -0.04 -3.51 17.80
N GLY A 71 0.82 -2.70 17.16
CA GLY A 71 2.28 -2.82 17.24
C GLY A 71 2.95 -3.68 16.17
N VAL A 72 2.21 -4.35 15.27
CA VAL A 72 2.82 -5.11 14.13
C VAL A 72 3.48 -4.18 13.11
N TYR A 73 2.88 -3.02 12.85
CA TYR A 73 3.37 -2.01 11.91
C TYR A 73 3.56 -0.67 12.63
N VAL A 74 4.62 0.07 12.26
CA VAL A 74 4.74 1.50 12.55
C VAL A 74 4.14 2.31 11.41
N VAL A 75 3.61 3.51 11.73
CA VAL A 75 3.22 4.50 10.71
C VAL A 75 4.49 5.19 10.22
N ILE A 76 4.59 5.39 8.91
CA ILE A 76 5.65 6.18 8.28
C ILE A 76 5.06 7.25 7.37
N GLU A 77 5.78 8.36 7.22
CA GLU A 77 5.58 9.31 6.13
C GLU A 77 6.70 9.08 5.10
N ILE A 78 6.35 9.03 3.82
CA ILE A 78 7.27 8.74 2.72
C ILE A 78 7.00 9.65 1.52
N LYS A 79 8.06 9.94 0.77
CA LYS A 79 8.00 10.61 -0.54
C LYS A 79 8.00 9.55 -1.64
N VAL A 80 7.09 9.66 -2.60
CA VAL A 80 6.97 8.76 -3.74
C VAL A 80 6.88 9.53 -5.06
N SER A 81 7.43 8.96 -6.13
CA SER A 81 7.48 9.55 -7.47
C SER A 81 6.37 9.02 -8.37
N THR A 82 5.52 9.87 -8.96
CA THR A 82 4.55 9.45 -9.99
C THR A 82 5.26 9.10 -11.30
N ARG A 83 4.51 8.57 -12.27
CA ARG A 83 5.00 8.33 -13.64
C ARG A 83 5.42 9.62 -14.37
N GLU A 84 4.89 10.77 -13.98
CA GLU A 84 5.29 12.09 -14.50
C GLU A 84 6.53 12.67 -13.78
N GLY A 85 7.11 11.96 -12.81
CA GLY A 85 8.23 12.44 -11.99
C GLY A 85 7.82 13.38 -10.84
N LYS A 86 6.52 13.67 -10.67
CA LYS A 86 6.01 14.47 -9.54
C LYS A 86 6.25 13.74 -8.22
N GLU A 87 6.82 14.42 -7.24
CA GLU A 87 6.94 13.90 -5.87
C GLU A 87 5.64 14.14 -5.09
N ILE A 88 5.23 13.14 -4.30
CA ILE A 88 4.04 13.17 -3.45
C ILE A 88 4.41 12.63 -2.06
N THR A 89 4.02 13.34 -1.01
CA THR A 89 4.11 12.87 0.38
C THR A 89 2.89 12.02 0.73
N CYS A 90 3.12 10.80 1.22
CA CYS A 90 2.09 9.82 1.56
C CYS A 90 2.33 9.21 2.94
N ARG A 91 1.24 8.92 3.67
CA ARG A 91 1.28 7.99 4.79
C ARG A 91 1.43 6.57 4.27
N SER A 92 2.27 5.77 4.91
CA SER A 92 2.30 4.32 4.74
C SER A 92 2.61 3.64 6.07
N TYR A 93 2.96 2.36 6.01
CA TYR A 93 3.26 1.51 7.17
C TYR A 93 4.47 0.63 6.85
N LEU A 94 5.25 0.20 7.85
CA LEU A 94 6.21 -0.91 7.70
C LEU A 94 6.32 -1.74 9.00
N MET A 95 6.82 -2.98 8.90
CA MET A 95 7.17 -3.78 10.09
C MET A 95 8.61 -3.49 10.52
N THR A 96 8.85 -3.25 11.81
CA THR A 96 10.20 -3.02 12.36
C THR A 96 10.80 -4.24 13.05
N ASN A 97 10.00 -5.26 13.36
CA ASN A 97 10.41 -6.48 14.06
C ASN A 97 9.69 -7.69 13.45
N TYR A 98 10.32 -8.30 12.46
CA TYR A 98 9.78 -9.44 11.71
C TYR A 98 10.89 -10.44 11.35
N GLU A 99 10.48 -11.67 11.07
CA GLU A 99 11.30 -12.72 10.47
C GLU A 99 10.84 -12.92 9.02
N SER A 100 11.75 -12.85 8.05
CA SER A 100 11.40 -13.01 6.62
C SER A 100 10.81 -14.39 6.34
N ALA A 101 9.63 -14.43 5.73
CA ALA A 101 8.86 -15.65 5.51
C ALA A 101 7.97 -15.52 4.25
N PRO A 102 7.82 -16.57 3.43
CA PRO A 102 7.04 -16.49 2.20
C PRO A 102 5.55 -16.21 2.47
N PRO A 103 4.89 -15.37 1.65
CA PRO A 103 3.47 -15.08 1.81
C PRO A 103 2.60 -16.29 1.44
N SER A 104 1.42 -16.39 2.04
CA SER A 104 0.45 -17.42 1.65
C SER A 104 0.01 -17.25 0.18
N PRO A 105 -0.31 -18.34 -0.55
CA PRO A 105 -0.77 -18.25 -1.93
C PRO A 105 -1.97 -17.32 -2.13
N GLN A 106 -2.87 -17.27 -1.13
CA GLN A 106 -4.04 -16.40 -1.11
C GLN A 106 -3.62 -14.91 -0.98
N TYR A 107 -2.70 -14.59 -0.06
CA TYR A 107 -2.20 -13.23 0.12
C TYR A 107 -1.45 -12.73 -1.12
N LYS A 108 -0.58 -13.59 -1.70
CA LYS A 108 0.12 -13.30 -2.95
C LYS A 108 -0.88 -13.08 -4.10
N LYS A 109 -1.92 -13.91 -4.24
CA LYS A 109 -2.95 -13.73 -5.27
C LYS A 109 -3.65 -12.37 -5.14
N VAL A 110 -4.02 -11.93 -3.93
CA VAL A 110 -4.65 -10.62 -3.69
C VAL A 110 -3.73 -9.47 -4.12
N ILE A 111 -2.43 -9.54 -3.82
CA ILE A 111 -1.44 -8.54 -4.27
C ILE A 111 -1.36 -8.52 -5.81
N CYS A 112 -1.18 -9.67 -6.46
CA CYS A 112 -1.07 -9.73 -7.92
C CYS A 112 -2.35 -9.28 -8.64
N MET A 113 -3.54 -9.53 -8.07
CA MET A 113 -4.80 -9.01 -8.61
C MET A 113 -4.86 -7.49 -8.51
N GLY A 114 -4.51 -6.90 -7.36
CA GLY A 114 -4.49 -5.44 -7.17
C GLY A 114 -3.45 -4.72 -8.02
N ALA A 115 -2.25 -5.30 -8.15
CA ALA A 115 -1.19 -4.78 -9.01
C ALA A 115 -1.64 -4.76 -10.49
N LYS A 116 -2.35 -5.80 -10.95
CA LYS A 116 -2.92 -5.85 -12.31
C LYS A 116 -4.10 -4.89 -12.49
N GLU A 117 -5.00 -4.81 -11.50
CA GLU A 117 -6.17 -3.92 -11.51
C GLU A 117 -5.75 -2.45 -11.69
N ASN A 118 -4.79 -2.01 -10.87
CA ASN A 118 -4.30 -0.63 -10.87
C ASN A 118 -3.09 -0.41 -11.80
N GLY A 119 -2.84 -1.35 -12.71
CA GLY A 119 -1.91 -1.20 -13.84
C GLY A 119 -0.45 -0.93 -13.44
N LEU A 120 0.05 -1.53 -12.36
CA LEU A 120 1.44 -1.43 -11.92
C LEU A 120 2.40 -2.02 -13.00
N PRO A 121 3.70 -1.64 -13.00
CA PRO A 121 4.70 -2.20 -13.92
C PRO A 121 4.78 -3.73 -13.80
N GLN A 122 5.13 -4.42 -14.91
CA GLN A 122 5.26 -5.88 -14.93
C GLN A 122 6.43 -6.41 -14.09
N GLU A 123 7.35 -5.54 -13.69
CA GLU A 123 8.53 -5.81 -12.84
C GLU A 123 8.22 -5.73 -11.33
N TYR A 124 6.94 -5.66 -10.95
CA TYR A 124 6.42 -5.58 -9.57
C TYR A 124 5.86 -6.92 -9.05
#